data_AF-A0A8S2VQX1-F1
#
_entry.id   AF-A0A8S2VQX1-F1
#
_cell.length_a   1.000
_cell.length_b   1.000
_cell.length_c   1.000
_cell.angle_alpha   90.00
_cell.angle_beta   90.00
_cell.angle_gamma   90.00
#
_symmetry.space_group_name_H-M   'P 1'
#
loop_
_entity.id
_entity.type
_entity.pdbx_description
1 polymer ?
#
loop_
_entity_poly.entity_id
_entity_poly.type
_entity_poly.pdbx_seq_one_letter_code
_entity_poly.pdbx_strand_id
1 'polypeptide(L)'
;DHGSLRTLSELRKDQFSSTLYFLSFSPKLNDNIILTIAREKQQVVLILDWKRNEVLYSVICNSEKLLWTGFAFDTSNWLACISRQHLMFYHISWNTKPLKVKANKEADVQNVYTGAATDGLSDRLLVGDKVGGVHIWELIDGTPKLKRVRESMTDVRIYE
;
A
#
# COMPACT_ATOMS: atom_id res chain seq x y z
N ASP A 1 12.21 17.14 5.04
CA ASP A 1 13.48 16.57 5.53
C ASP A 1 13.44 15.06 5.52
N HIS A 2 14.16 14.45 4.57
CA HIS A 2 14.22 12.99 4.39
C HIS A 2 15.49 12.47 5.09
N GLY A 3 15.37 12.06 6.35
CA GLY A 3 16.47 11.41 7.08
C GLY A 3 16.77 10.03 6.50
N SER A 4 18.02 9.80 6.09
CA SER A 4 18.46 8.51 5.55
C SER A 4 18.63 7.49 6.67
N LEU A 5 17.58 6.71 6.94
CA LEU A 5 17.72 5.47 7.71
C LEU A 5 18.45 4.46 6.80
N ARG A 6 19.58 3.89 7.25
CA ARG A 6 20.41 3.00 6.41
C ARG A 6 20.22 1.53 6.74
N THR A 7 19.83 1.17 7.96
CA THR A 7 19.63 -0.24 8.36
C THR A 7 18.41 -0.45 9.26
N LEU A 8 17.84 -1.65 9.24
CA LEU A 8 16.74 -2.04 10.16
C LEU A 8 17.15 -1.98 11.64
N SER A 9 18.44 -2.15 11.95
CA SER A 9 18.98 -1.97 13.31
C SER A 9 19.06 -0.51 13.77
N GLU A 10 19.10 0.45 12.83
CA GLU A 10 19.03 1.88 13.12
C GLU A 10 17.60 2.37 13.36
N LEU A 11 16.59 1.59 12.95
CA LEU A 11 15.22 1.75 13.42
C LEU A 11 15.21 1.37 14.91
N ARG A 12 15.64 2.30 15.77
CA ARG A 12 15.85 1.99 17.17
C ARG A 12 14.53 1.54 17.80
N LYS A 13 14.58 0.63 18.77
CA LYS A 13 13.39 0.14 19.51
C LYS A 13 12.58 1.25 20.18
N ASP A 14 13.17 2.42 20.42
CA ASP A 14 12.54 3.64 20.94
C ASP A 14 11.91 4.54 19.86
N GLN A 15 12.21 4.32 18.57
CA GLN A 15 11.65 5.07 17.43
C GLN A 15 10.46 4.39 16.75
N PHE A 16 10.11 3.18 17.20
CA PHE A 16 8.93 2.47 16.71
C PHE A 16 8.26 1.81 17.90
N SER A 17 7.03 2.22 18.20
CA SER A 17 6.24 1.49 19.18
C SER A 17 5.95 0.11 18.59
N SER A 18 6.61 -0.91 19.14
CA SER A 18 6.54 -2.39 19.06
C SER A 18 5.54 -3.15 18.16
N THR A 19 4.57 -2.54 17.48
CA THR A 19 3.57 -3.22 16.66
C THR A 19 3.73 -2.88 15.18
N LEU A 20 4.21 -3.87 14.42
CA LEU A 20 4.06 -3.92 12.97
C LEU A 20 2.69 -4.49 12.65
N TYR A 21 1.90 -3.80 11.82
CA TYR A 21 0.50 -4.19 11.57
C TYR A 21 0.30 -4.94 10.26
N PHE A 22 1.12 -4.66 9.26
CA PHE A 22 0.94 -5.16 7.91
C PHE A 22 2.28 -5.51 7.31
N LEU A 23 2.33 -6.62 6.58
CA LEU A 23 3.53 -7.09 5.89
C LEU A 23 3.12 -7.58 4.50
N SER A 24 3.71 -7.00 3.46
CA SER A 24 3.48 -7.39 2.07
C SER A 24 4.80 -7.59 1.36
N PHE A 25 4.96 -8.74 0.71
CA PHE A 25 6.09 -8.99 -0.18
C PHE A 25 5.81 -8.41 -1.58
N SER A 26 6.85 -7.94 -2.24
CA SER A 26 6.77 -7.58 -3.66
C SER A 26 6.79 -8.84 -4.53
N PRO A 27 5.73 -9.13 -5.30
CA PRO A 27 5.64 -10.35 -6.10
C PRO A 27 6.65 -10.42 -7.25
N LYS A 28 7.23 -9.29 -7.70
CA LYS A 28 8.18 -9.25 -8.83
C LYS A 28 9.64 -8.97 -8.47
N LEU A 29 9.95 -8.61 -7.22
CA LEU A 29 11.32 -8.26 -6.80
C LEU A 29 11.98 -9.39 -6.01
N ASN A 30 11.74 -10.64 -6.45
CA ASN A 30 12.31 -11.86 -5.90
C ASN A 30 12.02 -12.06 -4.40
N ASP A 31 10.84 -11.63 -3.93
CA ASP A 31 10.37 -11.73 -2.54
C ASP A 31 11.31 -11.11 -1.50
N ASN A 32 12.31 -10.33 -1.91
CA ASN A 32 13.30 -9.73 -0.99
C ASN A 32 12.86 -8.39 -0.44
N ILE A 33 11.80 -7.83 -1.02
CA ILE A 33 11.29 -6.53 -0.65
C ILE A 33 10.05 -6.69 0.21
N ILE A 34 10.13 -6.20 1.45
CA ILE A 34 9.02 -6.15 2.38
C ILE A 34 8.53 -4.72 2.48
N LEU A 35 7.21 -4.57 2.40
CA LEU A 35 6.52 -3.40 2.87
C LEU A 35 6.01 -3.65 4.28
N THR A 36 6.32 -2.75 5.22
CA THR A 36 5.77 -2.80 6.57
C THR A 36 5.30 -1.44 7.03
N ILE A 37 4.25 -1.43 7.85
CA ILE A 37 3.85 -0.25 8.61
C ILE A 37 4.37 -0.36 10.02
N ALA A 38 5.16 0.62 10.41
CA ALA A 38 5.54 0.80 11.79
C ALA A 38 4.69 1.93 12.39
N ARG A 39 3.99 1.61 13.48
CA ARG A 39 3.06 2.56 14.11
C ARG A 39 3.77 3.38 15.18
N GLU A 40 3.73 4.69 15.01
CA GLU A 40 3.87 5.65 16.09
C GLU A 40 2.56 6.46 16.27
N LYS A 41 2.66 7.71 16.78
CA LYS A 41 1.68 8.80 16.61
C LYS A 41 1.35 9.07 15.14
N GLN A 42 2.24 8.66 14.22
CA GLN A 42 2.10 8.79 12.77
C GLN A 42 2.23 7.41 12.10
N GLN A 43 1.59 7.21 10.95
CA GLN A 43 1.68 5.97 10.19
C GLN A 43 2.87 6.05 9.23
N VAL A 44 3.93 5.30 9.52
CA VAL A 44 5.12 5.24 8.67
C VAL A 44 5.09 3.96 7.84
N VAL A 45 5.14 4.11 6.53
CA VAL A 45 5.33 3.00 5.59
C VAL A 45 6.80 2.89 5.24
N LEU A 46 7.34 1.68 5.38
CA LEU A 46 8.73 1.34 5.09
C LEU A 46 8.79 0.37 3.90
N ILE A 47 9.73 0.59 2.99
CA ILE A 47 10.16 -0.37 1.98
C ILE A 47 11.54 -0.87 2.39
N LEU A 48 11.66 -2.19 2.59
CA LEU A 48 12.84 -2.84 3.14
C LEU A 48 13.37 -3.89 2.16
N ASP A 49 14.70 -3.98 2.02
CA ASP A 49 15.35 -5.19 1.51
C ASP A 49 15.67 -6.08 2.72
N TRP A 50 14.85 -7.12 2.95
CA TRP A 50 14.97 -7.93 4.16
C TRP A 50 16.19 -8.84 4.14
N LYS A 51 16.66 -9.26 2.97
CA LYS A 51 17.88 -10.08 2.86
C LYS A 51 19.12 -9.28 3.21
N ARG A 52 19.13 -7.99 2.85
CA ARG A 52 20.24 -7.08 3.17
C ARG A 52 20.07 -6.35 4.49
N ASN A 53 18.90 -6.47 5.11
CA ASN A 53 18.54 -5.75 6.33
C ASN A 53 18.57 -4.21 6.15
N GLU A 54 18.24 -3.74 4.94
CA GLU A 54 18.35 -2.33 4.53
C GLU A 54 16.97 -1.67 4.41
N VAL A 55 16.87 -0.41 4.85
CA VAL A 55 15.70 0.44 4.59
C VAL A 55 15.92 1.14 3.26
N LEU A 56 15.11 0.80 2.26
CA LEU A 56 15.20 1.41 0.92
C LEU A 56 14.46 2.74 0.86
N TYR A 57 13.35 2.85 1.60
CA TYR A 57 12.52 4.05 1.63
C TYR A 57 11.60 4.08 2.86
N SER A 58 11.23 5.29 3.28
CA SER A 58 10.26 5.53 4.34
C SER A 58 9.40 6.75 4.04
N VAL A 59 8.09 6.67 4.28
CA VAL A 59 7.18 7.80 4.14
C VAL A 59 6.13 7.81 5.24
N ILE A 60 5.80 9.01 5.74
CA ILE A 60 4.63 9.22 6.58
C ILE A 60 3.43 9.29 5.65
N CYS A 61 2.58 8.27 5.72
CA CYS A 61 1.51 8.08 4.75
C CYS A 61 0.31 9.00 5.03
N ASN A 62 -0.05 9.16 6.30
CA ASN A 62 -1.08 10.07 6.79
C ASN A 62 -1.06 10.16 8.33
N SER A 63 -1.90 11.04 8.87
CA SER A 63 -2.17 11.14 10.31
C SER A 63 -3.22 10.14 10.81
N GLU A 64 -4.03 9.56 9.91
CA GLU A 64 -5.07 8.58 10.26
C GLU A 64 -4.50 7.17 10.40
N LYS A 65 -5.20 6.27 11.11
CA LYS A 65 -4.80 4.86 11.18
C LYS A 65 -4.95 4.19 9.81
N LEU A 66 -3.88 3.53 9.34
CA LEU A 66 -3.95 2.66 8.17
C LEU A 66 -4.67 1.35 8.50
N LEU A 67 -5.56 0.94 7.60
CA LEU A 67 -6.34 -0.29 7.65
C LEU A 67 -5.73 -1.38 6.78
N TRP A 68 -4.97 -0.99 5.76
CA TRP A 68 -4.28 -1.90 4.87
C TRP A 68 -3.17 -1.18 4.12
N THR A 69 -2.16 -1.93 3.75
CA THR A 69 -1.17 -1.50 2.77
C THR A 69 -0.61 -2.71 2.04
N GLY A 70 -0.17 -2.51 0.81
CA GLY A 70 0.50 -3.55 0.05
C GLY A 70 0.94 -3.06 -1.31
N PHE A 71 1.73 -3.90 -1.97
CA PHE A 71 1.97 -3.72 -3.40
C PHE A 71 0.63 -3.87 -4.12
N ALA A 72 0.30 -2.87 -4.92
CA ALA A 72 -0.89 -2.85 -5.75
C ALA A 72 -0.49 -3.17 -7.20
N PHE A 73 -1.38 -3.89 -7.88
CA PHE A 73 -1.23 -4.27 -9.28
C PHE A 73 -0.04 -5.21 -9.52
N ASP A 74 -0.07 -5.91 -10.64
CA ASP A 74 0.97 -6.89 -10.99
C ASP A 74 2.33 -6.22 -11.23
N THR A 75 2.37 -4.93 -11.58
CA THR A 75 3.63 -4.22 -11.85
C THR A 75 4.59 -4.09 -10.66
N SER A 76 4.16 -4.30 -9.41
CA SER A 76 4.98 -4.08 -8.18
C SER A 76 5.62 -2.68 -8.04
N ASN A 77 5.33 -1.76 -8.95
CA ASN A 77 5.80 -0.37 -8.91
C ASN A 77 4.81 0.53 -8.18
N TRP A 78 3.67 -0.01 -7.77
CA TRP A 78 2.65 0.72 -7.05
C TRP A 78 2.51 0.15 -5.65
N LEU A 79 2.49 1.05 -4.70
CA LEU A 79 2.10 0.80 -3.33
C LEU A 79 0.73 1.46 -3.14
N ALA A 80 -0.19 0.75 -2.52
CA ALA A 80 -1.44 1.33 -2.06
C ALA A 80 -1.50 1.32 -0.53
N CYS A 81 -2.05 2.41 0.02
CA CYS A 81 -2.26 2.58 1.45
C CYS A 81 -3.69 3.03 1.68
N ILE A 82 -4.38 2.35 2.59
CA ILE A 82 -5.78 2.60 2.87
C ILE A 82 -5.92 3.00 4.34
N SER A 83 -6.57 4.13 4.59
CA SER A 83 -7.12 4.49 5.89
C SER A 83 -8.64 4.44 5.84
N ARG A 84 -9.29 4.88 6.93
CA ARG A 84 -10.75 4.99 6.95
C ARG A 84 -11.28 5.93 5.88
N GLN A 85 -10.59 7.01 5.54
CA GLN A 85 -11.09 8.04 4.64
C GLN A 85 -10.29 8.17 3.35
N HIS A 86 -9.07 7.62 3.30
CA HIS A 86 -8.12 7.89 2.22
C HIS A 86 -7.67 6.58 1.58
N LEU A 87 -7.65 6.56 0.24
CA LEU A 87 -6.90 5.59 -0.55
C LEU A 87 -5.82 6.35 -1.32
N MET A 88 -4.56 6.01 -1.01
CA MET A 88 -3.39 6.68 -1.56
C MET A 88 -2.56 5.69 -2.35
N PHE A 89 -2.05 6.15 -3.49
CA PHE A 89 -1.16 5.38 -4.35
C PHE A 89 0.22 6.03 -4.40
N TYR A 90 1.27 5.23 -4.31
CA TYR A 90 2.65 5.67 -4.45
C TYR A 90 3.31 4.89 -5.58
N HIS A 91 3.88 5.61 -6.55
CA HIS A 91 4.67 5.02 -7.62
C HIS A 91 6.14 4.93 -7.22
N ILE A 92 6.73 3.75 -7.34
CA ILE A 92 8.09 3.43 -6.97
C ILE A 92 8.92 3.27 -8.25
N SER A 93 10.04 3.99 -8.32
CA SER A 93 11.02 3.86 -9.41
C SER A 93 12.23 3.07 -8.93
N TRP A 94 12.24 1.75 -9.17
CA TRP A 94 13.30 0.84 -8.68
C TRP A 94 14.68 1.08 -9.29
N ASN A 95 14.73 1.67 -10.48
CA ASN A 95 15.98 1.88 -11.22
C ASN A 95 16.76 3.13 -10.78
N THR A 96 16.40 3.74 -9.64
CA THR A 96 17.07 4.93 -9.12
C THR A 96 17.75 4.63 -7.79
N LYS A 97 18.92 5.21 -7.59
CA LYS A 97 19.63 5.23 -6.29
C LYS A 97 19.85 6.69 -5.88
N PRO A 98 19.22 7.20 -4.80
CA PRO A 98 18.27 6.52 -3.91
C PRO A 98 16.94 6.18 -4.60
N LEU A 99 16.14 5.29 -3.98
CA LEU A 99 14.82 4.92 -4.47
C LEU A 99 13.93 6.17 -4.55
N LYS A 100 13.34 6.42 -5.72
CA LYS A 100 12.40 7.54 -5.90
C LYS A 100 10.98 7.01 -5.78
N VAL A 101 10.21 7.60 -4.87
CA VAL A 101 8.79 7.30 -4.69
C VAL A 101 8.00 8.58 -4.87
N LYS A 102 7.02 8.55 -5.77
CA LYS A 102 6.13 9.67 -6.07
C LYS A 102 4.74 9.34 -5.57
N ALA A 103 4.22 10.14 -4.65
CA ALA A 103 2.83 10.07 -4.27
C ALA A 103 1.96 10.49 -5.46
N ASN A 104 0.96 9.68 -5.80
CA ASN A 104 -0.12 10.09 -6.67
C ASN A 104 -1.28 10.54 -5.79
N LYS A 105 -1.92 11.64 -6.19
CA LYS A 105 -2.89 12.30 -5.31
C LYS A 105 -4.11 11.40 -5.14
N GLU A 106 -4.52 11.35 -3.89
CA GLU A 106 -5.67 10.70 -3.28
C GLU A 106 -6.86 10.46 -4.21
N ALA A 107 -7.35 9.22 -4.15
CA ALA A 107 -8.69 8.94 -4.61
C ALA A 107 -9.68 9.55 -3.62
N ASP A 108 -10.21 10.73 -3.95
CA ASP A 108 -11.25 11.40 -3.18
C ASP A 108 -12.56 10.61 -3.36
N VAL A 109 -12.68 9.53 -2.61
CA VAL A 109 -13.89 8.72 -2.57
C VAL A 109 -14.55 9.04 -1.25
N GLN A 110 -15.78 9.54 -1.31
CA GLN A 110 -16.60 9.86 -0.13
C GLN A 110 -16.98 8.64 0.72
N ASN A 111 -16.29 7.51 0.55
CA ASN A 111 -16.60 6.24 1.17
C ASN A 111 -15.62 5.95 2.30
N VAL A 112 -16.14 5.35 3.37
CA VAL A 112 -15.29 4.86 4.45
C VAL A 112 -14.79 3.47 4.08
N TYR A 113 -13.49 3.32 3.86
CA TYR A 113 -12.90 2.04 3.48
C TYR A 113 -12.78 1.08 4.66
N THR A 114 -12.85 -0.23 4.38
CA THR A 114 -12.73 -1.30 5.38
C THR A 114 -11.54 -2.21 5.15
N GLY A 115 -11.01 -2.29 3.93
CA GLY A 115 -9.83 -3.07 3.58
C GLY A 115 -9.64 -3.18 2.07
N ALA A 116 -8.62 -3.91 1.65
CA ALA A 116 -8.40 -4.25 0.24
C ALA A 116 -7.77 -5.62 0.05
N ALA A 117 -7.92 -6.11 -1.18
CA ALA A 117 -7.23 -7.26 -1.71
C ALA A 117 -6.71 -6.89 -3.11
N THR A 118 -5.49 -7.34 -3.40
CA THR A 118 -4.98 -7.35 -4.76
C THR A 118 -5.24 -8.74 -5.33
N ASP A 119 -5.81 -8.79 -6.53
CA ASP A 119 -5.74 -9.99 -7.33
C ASP A 119 -4.33 -9.95 -7.95
N GLY A 120 -3.46 -10.88 -7.54
CA GLY A 120 -2.05 -10.91 -7.96
C GLY A 120 -1.84 -11.29 -9.43
N LEU A 121 -2.91 -11.33 -10.24
CA LEU A 121 -2.91 -11.75 -11.65
C LEU A 121 -3.42 -10.67 -12.58
N SER A 122 -3.98 -9.58 -12.07
CA SER A 122 -4.47 -8.47 -12.87
C SER A 122 -3.96 -7.13 -12.35
N ASP A 123 -3.93 -6.14 -13.23
CA ASP A 123 -3.69 -4.74 -12.86
C ASP A 123 -4.91 -4.15 -12.13
N ARG A 124 -5.47 -4.89 -11.16
CA ARG A 124 -6.61 -4.49 -10.35
C ARG A 124 -6.32 -4.51 -8.86
N LEU A 125 -6.88 -3.53 -8.17
CA LEU A 125 -6.98 -3.49 -6.71
C LEU A 125 -8.46 -3.43 -6.33
N LEU A 126 -8.91 -4.39 -5.53
CA LEU A 126 -10.27 -4.43 -5.01
C LEU A 126 -10.29 -3.82 -3.61
N VAL A 127 -11.14 -2.83 -3.40
CA VAL A 127 -11.23 -2.08 -2.15
C VAL A 127 -12.66 -2.17 -1.63
N GLY A 128 -12.81 -2.69 -0.42
CA GLY A 128 -14.10 -2.75 0.26
C GLY A 128 -14.40 -1.45 1.02
N ASP A 129 -15.67 -1.06 1.07
CA ASP A 129 -16.15 0.03 1.92
C ASP A 129 -17.05 -0.47 3.07
N LYS A 130 -17.40 0.44 3.99
CA LYS A 130 -18.22 0.12 5.18
C LYS A 130 -19.67 -0.23 4.85
N VAL A 131 -20.15 0.12 3.66
CA VAL A 131 -21.54 -0.11 3.24
C VAL A 131 -21.67 -1.36 2.38
N GLY A 132 -20.60 -2.16 2.28
CA GLY A 132 -20.58 -3.41 1.51
C GLY A 132 -20.32 -3.20 0.02
N GLY A 133 -19.92 -2.00 -0.39
CA GLY A 133 -19.49 -1.72 -1.75
C GLY A 133 -18.08 -2.26 -2.01
N VAL A 134 -17.87 -2.75 -3.23
CA VAL A 134 -16.56 -3.16 -3.74
C VAL A 134 -16.17 -2.21 -4.87
N HIS A 135 -15.02 -1.57 -4.71
CA HIS A 135 -14.45 -0.64 -5.68
C HIS A 135 -13.28 -1.30 -6.38
N ILE A 136 -13.27 -1.25 -7.71
CA ILE A 136 -12.19 -1.81 -8.52
C ILE A 136 -11.37 -0.67 -9.10
N TRP A 137 -10.09 -0.66 -8.73
CA TRP A 137 -9.09 0.22 -9.28
C TRP A 137 -8.32 -0.51 -10.36
N GLU A 138 -8.10 0.14 -11.49
CA GLU A 138 -7.31 -0.39 -12.62
C GLU A 138 -6.15 0.55 -12.94
N LEU A 139 -5.04 0.02 -13.45
CA LEU A 139 -4.03 0.86 -14.11
C LEU A 139 -4.50 1.21 -15.53
N ILE A 140 -4.78 2.49 -15.77
CA ILE A 140 -5.13 3.02 -17.09
C ILE A 140 -4.07 4.03 -17.47
N ASP A 141 -3.35 3.79 -18.57
CA ASP A 141 -2.20 4.58 -19.01
C ASP A 141 -1.10 4.66 -17.95
N GLY A 142 -0.87 3.53 -17.25
CA GLY A 142 0.12 3.43 -16.18
C GLY A 142 -0.25 4.18 -14.90
N THR A 143 -1.49 4.67 -14.79
CA THR A 143 -1.97 5.44 -13.63
C THR A 143 -3.17 4.75 -12.99
N PRO A 144 -3.24 4.63 -11.64
CA PRO A 144 -4.41 4.09 -10.96
C PRO A 144 -5.64 4.95 -11.22
N LYS A 145 -6.73 4.33 -11.70
CA LYS A 145 -8.03 4.98 -11.89
C LYS A 145 -9.15 4.09 -11.33
N LEU A 146 -10.14 4.72 -10.70
CA LEU A 146 -11.35 4.04 -10.26
C LEU A 146 -12.18 3.68 -11.49
N LYS A 147 -12.44 2.39 -11.69
CA LYS A 147 -13.45 1.95 -12.64
C LYS A 147 -14.73 1.68 -11.89
N ARG A 148 -15.77 2.46 -12.20
CA ARG A 148 -17.12 2.17 -11.68
C ARG A 148 -17.64 0.93 -12.38
N VAL A 149 -17.58 -0.20 -11.71
CA VAL A 149 -18.30 -1.40 -12.13
C VAL A 149 -19.71 -1.27 -11.58
N ARG A 150 -20.67 -0.89 -12.43
CA ARG A 150 -22.10 -1.02 -12.12
C ARG A 150 -22.45 -2.49 -12.31
N GLU A 151 -22.24 -3.30 -11.28
CA GLU A 151 -22.88 -4.59 -11.19
C GLU A 151 -23.84 -4.53 -10.00
N SER A 152 -25.13 -4.71 -10.26
CA SER A 152 -26.11 -4.91 -9.20
C SER A 152 -25.71 -6.20 -8.47
N MET A 153 -25.12 -6.08 -7.27
CA MET A 153 -24.77 -7.22 -6.43
C MET A 153 -26.02 -7.85 -5.78
N THR A 154 -26.99 -8.23 -6.59
CA THR A 154 -28.09 -9.12 -6.14
C THR A 154 -27.74 -10.60 -6.30
N ASP A 155 -26.61 -10.96 -6.93
CA ASP A 155 -26.27 -12.36 -7.22
C ASP A 155 -24.79 -12.73 -6.93
N VAL A 156 -24.24 -12.31 -5.78
CA VAL A 156 -23.00 -12.94 -5.29
C VAL A 156 -23.38 -14.26 -4.61
N ARG A 157 -23.39 -15.36 -5.36
CA ARG A 157 -23.49 -16.71 -4.79
C ARG A 157 -22.11 -17.11 -4.27
N ILE A 158 -21.99 -17.22 -2.95
CA ILE A 158 -20.87 -17.90 -2.30
C ILE A 158 -21.10 -19.40 -2.56
N TYR A 159 -20.22 -20.04 -3.33
CA TYR A 159 -20.17 -21.49 -3.39
C TYR A 159 -19.34 -21.97 -2.20
N GLU A 160 -19.99 -22.71 -1.29
CA GLU A 160 -19.34 -23.46 -0.20
C GLU A 160 -18.49 -24.62 -0.75
#